data_AF-A0A420A3I8-F1
#
_entry.id   AF-A0A420A3I8-F1
#
_cell.length_a   1.000
_cell.length_b   1.000
_cell.length_c   1.000
_cell.angle_alpha   90.00
_cell.angle_beta   90.00
_cell.angle_gamma   90.00
#
_symmetry.space_group_name_H-M   'P 1'
#
loop_
_entity.id
_entity.type
_entity.pdbx_description
1 polymer ?
#
loop_
_entity_poly.entity_id
_entity_poly.type
_entity_poly.pdbx_seq_one_letter_code
_entity_poly.pdbx_strand_id
1 'polypeptide(L)'
;MRADAKKNYSHILAVAREVVTEHGADASMRDIARRADVGLATLLRHFPTREALFEALLCTNLDALTQEADELERSQPPDEALVSWFREWVAFAQSYRGVVALMAAAHTNPDSALYASCAAVHSASARLLLRVQAEGMARTDINGGRPVRPDGGARLARRPALIRATGRSSGSRYYGRHPDKSA
;
A
#
# COMPACT_ATOMS: atom_id res chain seq x y z
N MET A 1 9.56 13.70 -28.38
CA MET A 1 8.40 12.81 -28.65
C MET A 1 8.26 11.57 -27.76
N ARG A 2 9.30 11.03 -27.10
CA ARG A 2 9.10 9.97 -26.07
C ARG A 2 8.64 10.54 -24.71
N ALA A 3 9.09 11.73 -24.36
CA ALA A 3 8.70 12.41 -23.12
C ALA A 3 7.20 12.75 -23.09
N ASP A 4 6.66 13.20 -24.23
CA ASP A 4 5.24 13.59 -24.34
C ASP A 4 4.32 12.37 -24.27
N ALA A 5 4.70 11.27 -24.93
CA ALA A 5 3.98 10.00 -24.83
C ALA A 5 3.97 9.43 -23.40
N LYS A 6 5.09 9.55 -22.67
CA LYS A 6 5.18 9.12 -21.26
C LYS A 6 4.35 10.01 -20.34
N LYS A 7 4.37 11.34 -20.54
CA LYS A 7 3.54 12.28 -19.79
C LYS A 7 2.05 12.02 -20.02
N ASN A 8 1.64 11.80 -21.28
CA ASN A 8 0.26 11.46 -21.60
C ASN A 8 -0.15 10.13 -20.96
N TYR A 9 0.72 9.12 -20.97
CA TYR A 9 0.47 7.85 -20.31
C TYR A 9 0.22 8.02 -18.80
N SER A 10 1.11 8.73 -18.09
CA SER A 10 0.96 9.00 -16.66
C SER A 10 -0.28 9.84 -16.35
N HIS A 11 -0.58 10.83 -17.20
CA HIS A 11 -1.78 11.66 -17.04
C HIS A 11 -3.07 10.86 -17.22
N ILE A 12 -3.14 10.00 -18.23
CA ILE A 12 -4.31 9.11 -18.45
C ILE A 12 -4.51 8.20 -17.24
N LEU A 13 -3.44 7.63 -16.66
CA LEU A 13 -3.56 6.80 -15.46
C LEU A 13 -4.04 7.59 -14.23
N ALA A 14 -3.58 8.83 -14.05
CA ALA A 14 -4.05 9.69 -12.97
C ALA A 14 -5.54 10.01 -13.09
N VAL A 15 -6.03 10.30 -14.30
CA VAL A 15 -7.46 10.54 -14.53
C VAL A 15 -8.27 9.24 -14.43
N ALA A 16 -7.74 8.12 -14.95
CA ALA A 16 -8.38 6.83 -14.85
C ALA A 16 -8.60 6.41 -13.39
N ARG A 17 -7.64 6.70 -12.50
CA ARG A 17 -7.77 6.53 -11.06
C ARG A 17 -9.01 7.26 -10.53
N GLU A 18 -9.13 8.56 -10.79
CA GLU A 18 -10.24 9.37 -10.29
C GLU A 18 -11.59 8.81 -10.76
N VAL A 19 -11.70 8.51 -12.06
CA VAL A 19 -12.94 7.95 -12.63
C VAL A 19 -13.26 6.58 -12.05
N VAL A 20 -12.25 5.73 -11.81
CA VAL A 20 -12.45 4.41 -11.18
C VAL A 20 -12.81 4.54 -9.71
N THR A 21 -12.28 5.51 -8.98
CA THR A 21 -12.68 5.77 -7.60
C THR A 21 -14.13 6.24 -7.52
N GLU A 22 -14.60 7.03 -8.49
CA GLU A 22 -15.98 7.51 -8.55
C GLU A 22 -16.98 6.44 -9.01
N HIS A 23 -16.64 5.68 -10.05
CA HIS A 23 -17.58 4.79 -10.77
C HIS A 23 -17.25 3.30 -10.63
N GLY A 24 -16.16 2.94 -9.93
CA GLY A 24 -15.73 1.57 -9.73
C GLY A 24 -15.58 0.79 -11.03
N ALA A 25 -16.15 -0.42 -11.05
CA ALA A 25 -16.13 -1.33 -12.20
C ALA A 25 -17.04 -0.89 -13.37
N ASP A 26 -17.72 0.26 -13.27
CA ASP A 26 -18.53 0.85 -14.34
C ASP A 26 -17.82 2.02 -15.04
N ALA A 27 -16.59 2.33 -14.65
CA ALA A 27 -15.77 3.38 -15.27
C ALA A 27 -15.65 3.21 -16.79
N SER A 28 -16.07 4.23 -17.53
CA SER A 28 -16.14 4.24 -18.99
C SER A 28 -14.84 4.75 -19.62
N MET A 29 -14.31 3.99 -20.58
CA MET A 29 -13.12 4.39 -21.37
C MET A 29 -13.31 5.74 -22.09
N ARG A 30 -14.55 6.05 -22.51
CA ARG A 30 -14.87 7.34 -23.15
C ARG A 30 -14.83 8.49 -22.16
N ASP A 31 -15.31 8.26 -20.95
CA ASP A 31 -15.29 9.28 -19.90
C ASP A 31 -13.87 9.58 -19.43
N ILE A 32 -13.04 8.55 -19.31
CA ILE A 32 -11.61 8.69 -19.01
C ILE A 32 -10.90 9.49 -20.11
N ALA A 33 -11.10 9.13 -21.38
CA ALA A 33 -10.51 9.86 -22.50
C ALA A 33 -10.89 11.35 -22.49
N ARG A 34 -12.18 11.64 -22.26
CA ARG A 34 -12.70 13.01 -22.18
C ARG A 34 -12.11 13.80 -21.01
N ARG A 35 -12.05 13.20 -19.81
CA ARG A 35 -11.49 13.89 -18.63
C ARG A 35 -9.97 14.07 -18.71
N ALA A 36 -9.27 13.17 -19.40
CA ALA A 36 -7.83 13.26 -19.64
C ALA A 36 -7.46 14.15 -20.82
N ASP A 37 -8.44 14.82 -21.44
CA ASP A 37 -8.27 15.67 -22.63
C ASP A 37 -7.51 14.97 -23.77
N VAL A 38 -7.81 13.66 -23.98
CA VAL A 38 -7.23 12.87 -25.06
C VAL A 38 -8.31 12.26 -25.94
N GLY A 39 -8.02 12.12 -27.23
CA GLY A 39 -8.89 11.37 -28.14
C GLY A 39 -8.98 9.89 -27.73
N LEU A 40 -10.16 9.28 -27.89
CA LEU A 40 -10.36 7.84 -27.59
C LEU A 40 -9.39 6.95 -28.38
N ALA A 41 -9.08 7.30 -29.63
CA ALA A 41 -8.08 6.59 -30.43
C ALA A 41 -6.68 6.66 -29.80
N THR A 42 -6.31 7.79 -29.18
CA THR A 42 -5.03 7.93 -28.46
C THR A 42 -5.01 7.07 -27.20
N LEU A 43 -6.11 7.07 -26.44
CA LEU A 43 -6.23 6.21 -25.26
C LEU A 43 -6.12 4.74 -25.65
N LEU A 44 -6.85 4.29 -26.68
CA LEU A 44 -6.83 2.90 -27.14
C LEU A 44 -5.48 2.48 -27.75
N ARG A 45 -4.67 3.42 -28.25
CA ARG A 45 -3.29 3.13 -28.67
C ARG A 45 -2.37 2.83 -27.49
N HIS A 46 -2.62 3.42 -26.32
CA HIS A 46 -1.87 3.14 -25.10
C HIS A 46 -2.44 1.95 -24.32
N PHE A 47 -3.76 1.83 -24.31
CA PHE A 47 -4.51 0.82 -23.56
C PHE A 47 -5.53 0.18 -24.51
N PRO A 48 -5.15 -0.87 -25.24
CA PRO A 48 -5.99 -1.48 -26.27
C PRO A 48 -7.33 -1.98 -25.75
N THR A 49 -7.38 -2.39 -24.48
CA THR A 49 -8.58 -2.87 -23.81
C THR A 49 -8.76 -2.17 -22.47
N ARG A 50 -9.99 -2.29 -21.93
CA ARG A 50 -10.32 -1.79 -20.59
C ARG A 50 -9.49 -2.50 -19.52
N GLU A 51 -9.31 -3.80 -19.70
CA GLU A 51 -8.51 -4.66 -18.82
C GLU A 51 -7.05 -4.21 -18.82
N ALA A 52 -6.48 -3.84 -19.98
CA ALA A 52 -5.10 -3.33 -20.06
C ALA A 52 -4.94 -1.99 -19.33
N LEU A 53 -5.95 -1.10 -19.37
CA LEU A 53 -5.95 0.13 -18.59
C LEU A 53 -6.01 -0.16 -17.08
N PHE A 54 -6.90 -1.06 -16.67
CA PHE A 54 -7.04 -1.43 -15.27
C PHE A 54 -5.82 -2.17 -14.73
N GLU A 55 -5.21 -3.06 -15.52
CA GLU A 55 -3.95 -3.71 -15.18
C GLU A 55 -2.85 -2.68 -14.92
N ALA A 56 -2.62 -1.76 -15.87
CA ALA A 56 -1.63 -0.70 -15.72
C ALA A 56 -1.89 0.20 -14.50
N LEU A 57 -3.17 0.51 -14.24
CA LEU A 57 -3.59 1.31 -13.10
C LEU A 57 -3.34 0.57 -11.77
N LEU A 58 -3.64 -0.73 -11.70
CA LEU A 58 -3.37 -1.54 -10.52
C LEU A 58 -1.87 -1.71 -10.30
N CYS A 59 -1.07 -1.99 -11.34
CA CYS A 59 0.39 -2.08 -11.22
C CYS A 59 0.98 -0.79 -10.65
N THR A 60 0.62 0.36 -11.24
CA THR A 60 1.10 1.68 -10.78
C THR A 60 0.77 1.94 -9.31
N ASN A 61 -0.39 1.49 -8.86
CA ASN A 61 -0.81 1.61 -7.46
C ASN A 61 -0.03 0.71 -6.51
N LEU A 62 0.12 -0.56 -6.87
CA LEU A 62 0.85 -1.53 -6.09
C LEU A 62 2.34 -1.14 -5.99
N ASP A 63 2.91 -0.63 -7.08
CA ASP A 63 4.27 -0.11 -7.09
C ASP A 63 4.42 1.10 -6.14
N ALA A 64 3.43 2.01 -6.13
CA ALA A 64 3.42 3.14 -5.19
C ALA A 64 3.32 2.69 -3.73
N LEU A 65 2.47 1.72 -3.42
CA LEU A 65 2.35 1.12 -2.08
C LEU A 65 3.64 0.41 -1.64
N THR A 66 4.37 -0.18 -2.59
CA THR A 66 5.68 -0.79 -2.33
C THR A 66 6.71 0.28 -2.02
N GLN A 67 6.77 1.35 -2.80
CA GLN A 67 7.68 2.47 -2.57
C GLN A 67 7.38 3.16 -1.23
N GLU A 68 6.11 3.35 -0.89
CA GLU A 68 5.70 3.94 0.38
C GLU A 68 6.15 3.06 1.56
N ALA A 69 6.04 1.73 1.45
CA ALA A 69 6.58 0.84 2.47
C ALA A 69 8.07 1.08 2.70
N ASP A 70 8.87 1.21 1.63
CA ASP A 70 10.31 1.46 1.70
C ASP A 70 10.66 2.85 2.29
N GLU A 71 9.78 3.84 2.09
CA GLU A 71 9.91 5.18 2.68
C GLU A 71 9.54 5.18 4.17
N LEU A 72 8.44 4.55 4.53
CA LEU A 72 7.98 4.38 5.91
C LEU A 72 9.00 3.57 6.73
N GLU A 73 9.61 2.55 6.11
CA GLU A 73 10.64 1.73 6.73
C GLU A 73 11.83 2.57 7.23
N ARG A 74 12.19 3.62 6.48
CA ARG A 74 13.33 4.50 6.77
C ARG A 74 12.97 5.69 7.67
N SER A 75 11.71 6.07 7.72
CA SER A 75 11.28 7.35 8.32
C SER A 75 10.48 7.22 9.61
N GLN A 76 9.88 6.04 9.89
CA GLN A 76 8.98 5.85 11.02
C GLN A 76 9.37 4.68 11.93
N PRO A 77 8.95 4.71 13.21
CA PRO A 77 8.94 3.54 14.08
C PRO A 77 8.14 2.38 13.45
N PRO A 78 8.49 1.11 13.71
CA PRO A 78 7.88 -0.02 12.98
C PRO A 78 6.37 -0.12 13.12
N ASP A 79 5.81 0.18 14.29
CA ASP A 79 4.37 0.13 14.55
C ASP A 79 3.61 1.23 13.79
N GLU A 80 4.14 2.45 13.78
CA GLU A 80 3.59 3.58 13.03
C GLU A 80 3.68 3.34 11.52
N ALA A 81 4.82 2.80 11.05
CA ALA A 81 5.04 2.44 9.65
C ALA A 81 4.03 1.39 9.16
N LEU A 82 3.83 0.31 9.94
CA LEU A 82 2.90 -0.75 9.59
C LEU A 82 1.45 -0.24 9.53
N VAL A 83 1.03 0.55 10.52
CA VAL A 83 -0.33 1.09 10.58
C VAL A 83 -0.60 2.09 9.45
N SER A 84 0.37 2.95 9.13
CA SER A 84 0.27 3.91 8.03
C SER A 84 0.14 3.19 6.69
N TRP A 85 1.02 2.22 6.44
CA TRP A 85 0.97 1.40 5.23
C TRP A 85 -0.35 0.61 5.10
N PHE A 86 -0.85 0.02 6.20
CA PHE A 86 -2.13 -0.70 6.18
C PHE A 86 -3.32 0.22 5.89
N ARG A 87 -3.29 1.48 6.32
CA ARG A 87 -4.34 2.45 6.01
C ARG A 87 -4.43 2.71 4.51
N GLU A 88 -3.29 2.93 3.86
CA GLU A 88 -3.21 3.14 2.41
C GLU A 88 -3.62 1.87 1.64
N TRP A 89 -3.19 0.69 2.10
CA TRP A 89 -3.64 -0.59 1.55
C TRP A 89 -5.17 -0.75 1.59
N VAL A 90 -5.80 -0.42 2.72
CA VAL A 90 -7.27 -0.51 2.87
C VAL A 90 -7.96 0.51 1.96
N ALA A 91 -7.46 1.75 1.89
CA ALA A 91 -8.02 2.77 0.99
C ALA A 91 -7.96 2.33 -0.48
N PHE A 92 -6.83 1.74 -0.88
CA PHE A 92 -6.67 1.12 -2.20
C PHE A 92 -7.67 -0.03 -2.42
N ALA A 93 -7.74 -0.99 -1.50
CA ALA A 93 -8.63 -2.15 -1.63
C ALA A 93 -10.11 -1.75 -1.73
N GLN A 94 -10.52 -0.68 -1.04
CA GLN A 94 -11.88 -0.15 -1.13
C GLN A 94 -12.14 0.55 -2.48
N SER A 95 -11.21 1.40 -2.93
CA SER A 95 -11.34 2.15 -4.18
C SER A 95 -11.42 1.24 -5.41
N TYR A 96 -10.78 0.07 -5.35
CA TYR A 96 -10.69 -0.84 -6.49
C TYR A 96 -11.45 -2.15 -6.31
N ARG A 97 -12.32 -2.29 -5.29
CA ARG A 97 -13.01 -3.55 -4.97
C ARG A 97 -13.69 -4.22 -6.18
N GLY A 98 -14.39 -3.45 -7.01
CA GLY A 98 -15.04 -3.96 -8.22
C GLY A 98 -14.07 -4.33 -9.35
N VAL A 99 -12.95 -3.61 -9.45
CA VAL A 99 -11.92 -3.83 -10.47
C VAL A 99 -11.01 -5.00 -10.12
N VAL A 100 -10.62 -5.13 -8.85
CA VAL A 100 -9.82 -6.26 -8.35
C VAL A 100 -10.56 -7.58 -8.53
N ALA A 101 -11.89 -7.62 -8.31
CA ALA A 101 -12.69 -8.80 -8.56
C ALA A 101 -12.68 -9.20 -10.05
N LEU A 102 -12.75 -8.21 -10.95
CA LEU A 102 -12.67 -8.42 -12.41
C LEU A 102 -11.28 -8.94 -12.83
N MET A 103 -10.22 -8.46 -12.17
CA MET A 103 -8.83 -8.77 -12.47
C MET A 103 -8.26 -9.94 -11.67
N ALA A 104 -9.04 -10.56 -10.77
CA ALA A 104 -8.60 -11.69 -9.97
C ALA A 104 -8.16 -12.90 -10.83
N ALA A 105 -8.72 -13.04 -12.04
CA ALA A 105 -8.28 -14.03 -13.01
C ALA A 105 -6.89 -13.70 -13.60
N ALA A 106 -6.60 -12.42 -13.87
CA ALA A 106 -5.32 -11.97 -14.40
C ALA A 106 -4.17 -12.12 -13.38
N HIS A 107 -4.46 -12.03 -12.07
CA HIS A 107 -3.50 -12.32 -10.99
C HIS A 107 -2.92 -13.75 -11.02
N THR A 108 -3.57 -14.69 -11.71
CA THR A 108 -3.10 -16.08 -11.77
C THR A 108 -2.09 -16.33 -12.89
N ASN A 109 -1.86 -15.35 -13.77
CA ASN A 109 -0.88 -15.47 -14.86
C ASN A 109 0.49 -14.93 -14.42
N PRO A 110 1.53 -15.77 -14.30
CA PRO A 110 2.88 -15.35 -13.90
C PRO A 110 3.53 -14.35 -14.88
N ASP A 111 3.08 -14.33 -16.14
CA ASP A 111 3.61 -13.44 -17.17
C ASP A 111 2.93 -12.06 -17.17
N SER A 112 1.92 -11.84 -16.32
CA SER A 112 1.26 -10.54 -16.17
C SER A 112 2.12 -9.58 -15.35
N ALA A 113 2.18 -8.32 -15.77
CA ALA A 113 2.84 -7.26 -15.00
C ALA A 113 2.25 -7.12 -13.59
N LEU A 114 0.95 -7.43 -13.46
CA LEU A 114 0.23 -7.35 -12.20
C LEU A 114 0.68 -8.43 -11.19
N TYR A 115 1.13 -9.59 -11.67
CA TYR A 115 1.69 -10.63 -10.80
C TYR A 115 2.96 -10.15 -10.09
N ALA A 116 3.87 -9.49 -10.82
CA ALA A 116 5.10 -8.94 -10.26
C ALA A 116 4.83 -7.84 -9.23
N SER A 117 3.97 -6.86 -9.54
CA SER A 117 3.62 -5.79 -8.59
C SER A 117 2.87 -6.34 -7.36
N CYS A 118 2.01 -7.34 -7.53
CA CYS A 118 1.41 -8.04 -6.40
C CYS A 118 2.46 -8.69 -5.51
N ALA A 119 3.39 -9.46 -6.09
CA ALA A 119 4.44 -10.11 -5.32
C ALA A 119 5.31 -9.10 -4.55
N ALA A 120 5.61 -7.95 -5.16
CA ALA A 120 6.39 -6.87 -4.54
C ALA A 120 5.69 -6.28 -3.31
N VAL A 121 4.39 -5.95 -3.42
CA VAL A 121 3.59 -5.46 -2.30
C VAL A 121 3.51 -6.47 -1.15
N HIS A 122 3.30 -7.76 -1.47
CA HIS A 122 3.27 -8.81 -0.44
C HIS A 122 4.64 -8.96 0.26
N SER A 123 5.73 -8.78 -0.48
CA SER A 123 7.07 -8.80 0.13
C SER A 123 7.27 -7.60 1.06
N ALA A 124 6.86 -6.40 0.62
CA ALA A 124 6.98 -5.18 1.42
C ALA A 124 6.16 -5.24 2.72
N SER A 125 4.91 -5.72 2.63
CA SER A 125 4.05 -5.90 3.80
C SER A 125 4.65 -6.89 4.81
N ALA A 126 5.21 -8.00 4.34
CA ALA A 126 5.86 -8.99 5.17
C ALA A 126 7.10 -8.42 5.88
N ARG A 127 7.90 -7.59 5.20
CA ARG A 127 9.06 -6.91 5.82
C ARG A 127 8.64 -6.00 6.97
N LEU A 128 7.63 -5.14 6.74
CA LEU A 128 7.11 -4.25 7.79
C LEU A 128 6.58 -5.06 8.98
N LEU A 129 5.83 -6.14 8.73
CA LEU A 129 5.30 -7.00 9.78
C LEU A 129 6.40 -7.68 10.60
N LEU A 130 7.45 -8.19 9.95
CA LEU A 130 8.58 -8.83 10.62
C LEU A 130 9.32 -7.87 11.55
N ARG A 131 9.44 -6.58 11.19
CA ARG A 131 10.04 -5.56 12.07
C ARG A 131 9.23 -5.33 13.33
N VAL A 132 7.91 -5.21 13.20
CA VAL A 132 7.00 -5.06 14.36
C VAL A 132 7.02 -6.32 15.25
N GLN A 133 7.13 -7.50 14.65
CA GLN A 133 7.28 -8.77 15.38
C GLN A 133 8.62 -8.87 16.11
N ALA A 134 9.72 -8.42 15.50
CA ALA A 134 11.05 -8.43 16.11
C ALA A 134 11.12 -7.53 17.36
N GLU A 135 10.34 -6.44 17.40
CA GLU A 135 10.22 -5.57 18.57
C GLU A 135 9.19 -6.07 19.59
N GLY A 136 8.57 -7.23 19.36
CA GLY A 136 7.56 -7.83 20.24
C GLY A 136 6.23 -7.07 20.27
N MET A 137 6.01 -6.17 19.30
CA MET A 137 4.83 -5.32 19.22
C MET A 137 3.67 -5.95 18.43
N ALA A 138 3.94 -7.03 17.68
CA ALA A 138 2.94 -7.83 16.98
C ALA A 138 3.07 -9.32 17.29
N ARG A 139 1.96 -10.06 17.19
CA ARG A 139 1.98 -11.52 17.32
C ARG A 139 2.71 -12.14 16.12
N THR A 140 3.48 -13.18 16.38
CA THR A 140 4.26 -13.92 15.38
C THR A 140 3.42 -14.94 14.59
N ASP A 141 2.14 -15.12 14.95
CA ASP A 141 1.19 -16.00 14.26
C ASP A 141 0.54 -15.34 13.04
N ILE A 142 0.84 -14.06 12.77
CA ILE A 142 0.33 -13.29 11.63
C ILE A 142 1.36 -13.32 10.50
N ASN A 143 0.94 -13.67 9.29
CA ASN A 143 1.78 -13.72 8.10
C ASN A 143 1.32 -12.66 7.07
N GLY A 144 2.28 -11.91 6.51
CA GLY A 144 2.03 -10.74 5.64
C GLY A 144 1.62 -11.05 4.19
N GLY A 145 1.64 -12.31 3.75
CA GLY A 145 1.26 -12.66 2.39
C GLY A 145 1.69 -14.07 1.96
N ARG A 146 0.72 -14.86 1.51
CA ARG A 146 0.67 -16.31 1.24
C ARG A 146 0.91 -17.23 2.46
N PRO A 147 -0.05 -18.09 2.82
CA PRO A 147 0.18 -19.15 3.80
C PRO A 147 1.19 -20.15 3.23
N VAL A 148 2.36 -20.30 3.85
CA VAL A 148 3.01 -21.61 3.89
C VAL A 148 2.14 -22.46 4.81
N ARG A 149 1.69 -23.63 4.32
CA ARG A 149 1.05 -24.64 5.16
C ARG A 149 1.99 -24.91 6.34
N PRO A 150 1.56 -24.71 7.60
CA PRO A 150 2.37 -25.13 8.73
C PRO A 150 2.38 -26.66 8.75
N ASP A 151 3.54 -27.26 8.50
CA ASP A 151 3.84 -28.59 8.97
C ASP A 151 3.76 -28.60 10.51
N GLY A 152 3.02 -29.58 11.03
CA GLY A 152 2.55 -29.61 12.40
C GLY A 152 3.68 -29.60 13.43
N GLY A 153 3.64 -28.62 14.33
CA GLY A 153 4.48 -28.55 15.52
C GLY A 153 3.79 -27.73 16.60
N ALA A 154 3.70 -28.29 17.81
CA ALA A 154 2.77 -27.92 18.85
C ALA A 154 3.11 -26.65 19.66
N ARG A 155 2.04 -25.92 20.04
CA ARG A 155 1.66 -25.45 21.40
C ARG A 155 2.68 -24.63 22.23
N LEU A 156 2.31 -23.39 22.60
CA LEU A 156 1.91 -23.00 23.97
C LEU A 156 1.55 -21.50 24.07
N ALA A 157 0.76 -21.23 25.08
CA ALA A 157 -0.03 -20.02 25.31
C ALA A 157 0.78 -18.75 25.57
N ARG A 158 0.23 -17.62 25.12
CA ARG A 158 0.03 -16.38 25.90
C ARG A 158 -0.86 -15.45 25.08
N ARG A 159 -1.97 -14.98 25.66
CA ARG A 159 -2.70 -13.81 25.12
C ARG A 159 -1.83 -12.57 25.36
N PRO A 160 -1.69 -11.67 24.37
CA PRO A 160 -1.56 -10.26 24.72
C PRO A 160 -2.59 -9.40 23.99
N ALA A 161 -2.92 -8.32 24.68
CA ALA A 161 -3.88 -7.30 24.33
C ALA A 161 -3.61 -6.66 22.97
N LEU A 162 -4.70 -6.21 22.35
CA LEU A 162 -4.69 -5.23 21.26
C LEU A 162 -3.80 -4.05 21.65
N ILE A 163 -2.81 -3.76 20.81
CA ILE A 163 -2.12 -2.48 20.63
C ILE A 163 -2.04 -1.65 21.92
N ARG A 164 -0.94 -1.78 22.66
CA ARG A 164 -0.67 -0.89 23.80
C ARG A 164 -0.30 0.49 23.24
N ALA A 165 -1.27 1.40 23.20
CA ALA A 165 -1.01 2.82 22.98
C ALA A 165 -0.01 3.31 24.04
N THR A 166 1.23 3.58 23.65
CA THR A 166 2.23 4.17 24.54
C THR A 166 1.93 5.66 24.64
N GLY A 167 1.22 6.03 25.70
CA GLY A 167 1.12 7.41 26.15
C GLY A 167 2.53 7.95 26.44
N ARG A 168 2.98 8.89 25.61
CA ARG A 168 4.22 9.65 25.82
C ARG A 168 3.98 10.64 26.96
N SER A 169 4.39 10.30 28.18
CA SER A 169 4.47 11.25 29.29
C SER A 169 5.66 12.18 29.06
N SER A 170 5.35 13.46 28.84
CA SER A 170 6.33 14.53 28.76
C SER A 170 6.95 14.75 30.15
N GLY A 171 8.15 14.21 30.37
CA GLY A 171 8.91 14.37 31.59
C GLY A 171 9.70 15.68 31.57
N SER A 172 9.06 16.78 31.97
CA SER A 172 9.76 17.99 32.42
C SER A 172 10.45 17.68 33.74
N ARG A 173 11.79 17.64 33.76
CA ARG A 173 12.59 17.61 34.98
C ARG A 173 13.54 18.81 35.00
N TYR A 174 13.13 19.77 35.81
CA TYR A 174 13.91 20.88 36.35
C TYR A 174 15.27 20.42 36.88
N TYR A 175 16.33 21.12 36.47
CA TYR A 175 17.63 21.10 37.14
C TYR A 175 17.80 22.37 37.98
N GLY A 176 18.36 22.23 39.18
CA GLY A 176 19.13 23.30 39.82
C GLY A 176 18.63 23.82 41.18
N ARG A 177 18.69 22.97 42.22
CA ARG A 177 18.87 23.42 43.61
C ARG A 177 20.37 23.45 43.89
N HIS A 178 20.91 24.55 44.43
CA HIS A 178 21.85 24.58 45.57
C HIS A 178 22.21 26.03 46.00
N PRO A 179 22.80 26.29 47.18
CA PRO A 179 22.10 26.97 48.28
C PRO A 179 22.80 28.23 48.82
N ASP A 180 22.09 28.92 49.71
CA ASP A 180 22.54 29.58 50.95
C ASP A 180 23.95 30.20 51.04
N LYS A 181 23.99 31.53 51.24
CA LYS A 181 24.91 32.15 52.19
C LYS A 181 24.21 33.28 52.95
N SER A 182 24.05 33.05 54.24
CA SER A 182 23.84 34.05 55.29
C SER A 182 25.08 34.94 55.46
N ALA A 183 24.89 36.26 55.43
CA ALA A 183 25.50 37.30 56.28
C ALA A 183 25.07 38.69 55.79
#